data_AF-A0AAJ5NPK2-F1
#
_entry.id   AF-A0AAJ5NPK2-F1
#
_cell.length_a   1.000
_cell.length_b   1.000
_cell.length_c   1.000
_cell.angle_alpha   90.00
_cell.angle_beta   90.00
_cell.angle_gamma   90.00
#
_symmetry.space_group_name_H-M   'P 1'
#
loop_
_entity.id
_entity.type
_entity.pdbx_description
1 polymer ?
#
loop_
_entity_poly.entity_id
_entity_poly.type
_entity_poly.pdbx_seq_one_letter_code
_entity_poly.pdbx_strand_id
1 'polypeptide(L)'
;MFVTFLIWLIVEMNLFLLTFLYSTIKATGAILFFVLFGLMCCIFVRSRRTSLLSLLYGKQEDEQDWLGRLFHRVAAFIFKYGFGIIVVLLIFRLIFPHAVGLMLDTLGVLLIWFVGDLLFVLLESFLIFPFMLQGYYKWKYPEEYREWEGKSIEEWYGKRYLKKHPELLQKKIGNQSYD
;
A
#
# COMPACT_ATOMS: atom_id res chain seq x y z
N MET A 1 4.49 4.42 15.37
CA MET A 1 5.96 4.57 15.36
C MET A 1 6.60 3.74 14.25
N PHE A 2 6.51 2.40 14.26
CA PHE A 2 7.12 1.55 13.22
C PHE A 2 6.76 1.94 11.78
N VAL A 3 5.48 2.12 11.46
CA VAL A 3 5.02 2.52 10.10
C VAL A 3 5.63 3.86 9.67
N THR A 4 5.69 4.83 10.57
CA THR A 4 6.26 6.16 10.28
C THR A 4 7.75 6.09 9.97
N PHE A 5 8.51 5.26 10.71
CA PHE A 5 9.93 5.02 10.41
C PHE A 5 10.12 4.31 9.06
N LEU A 6 9.27 3.32 8.75
CA LEU A 6 9.30 2.58 7.50
C LEU A 6 9.04 3.50 6.29
N ILE A 7 8.05 4.42 6.39
CA ILE A 7 7.80 5.42 5.35
C ILE A 7 9.01 6.32 5.17
N TRP A 8 9.63 6.80 6.26
CA TRP A 8 10.81 7.65 6.18
C TRP A 8 11.99 6.93 5.51
N LEU A 9 12.24 5.67 5.88
CA LEU A 9 13.29 4.85 5.29
C LEU A 9 13.12 4.69 3.76
N ILE A 10 11.88 4.49 3.29
CA ILE A 10 11.59 4.40 1.86
C ILE A 10 11.84 5.74 1.15
N VAL A 11 11.49 6.86 1.78
CA VAL A 11 11.78 8.20 1.25
C VAL A 11 13.29 8.43 1.16
N GLU A 12 14.06 8.08 2.19
CA GLU A 12 15.53 8.15 2.16
C GLU A 12 16.14 7.29 1.05
N MET A 13 15.68 6.05 0.92
CA MET A 13 16.18 5.13 -0.10
C MET A 13 15.86 5.64 -1.51
N ASN A 14 14.67 6.22 -1.72
CA ASN A 14 14.29 6.86 -2.97
C ASN A 14 15.19 8.06 -3.30
N LEU A 15 15.46 8.94 -2.33
CA LEU A 15 16.34 10.09 -2.52
C LEU A 15 17.80 9.66 -2.78
N PHE A 16 18.25 8.61 -2.11
CA PHE A 16 19.57 8.02 -2.33
C PHE A 16 19.71 7.44 -3.75
N LEU A 17 18.75 6.61 -4.18
CA LEU A 17 18.72 6.02 -5.52
C LEU A 17 18.58 7.09 -6.60
N LEU A 18 17.78 8.12 -6.36
CA LEU A 18 17.67 9.27 -7.26
C LEU A 18 19.03 9.95 -7.43
N THR A 19 19.76 10.21 -6.34
CA THR A 19 21.08 10.84 -6.39
C THR A 19 22.08 10.00 -7.17
N PHE A 20 22.09 8.69 -6.94
CA PHE A 20 22.96 7.75 -7.65
C PHE A 20 22.64 7.68 -9.15
N LEU A 21 21.35 7.63 -9.50
CA LEU A 21 20.90 7.50 -10.88
C LEU A 21 20.76 8.84 -11.62
N TYR A 22 20.84 9.98 -10.94
CA TYR A 22 20.72 11.31 -11.54
C TYR A 22 21.79 11.56 -12.61
N SER A 23 23.01 11.05 -12.38
CA SER A 23 24.10 11.15 -13.36
C SER A 23 23.80 10.39 -14.65
N THR A 24 22.96 9.35 -14.60
CA THR A 24 22.65 8.49 -15.74
C THR A 24 21.33 8.89 -16.39
N ILE A 25 20.33 9.19 -15.57
CA ILE A 25 18.99 9.61 -15.97
C ILE A 25 18.98 11.13 -15.91
N LYS A 26 19.24 11.77 -17.05
CA LYS A 26 19.11 13.22 -17.23
C LYS A 26 17.85 13.75 -16.54
N ALA A 27 17.85 15.02 -16.11
CA ALA A 27 16.73 15.64 -15.38
C ALA A 27 15.35 15.38 -16.01
N THR A 28 15.25 15.42 -17.34
CA THR A 28 14.01 15.10 -18.08
C THR A 28 13.49 13.68 -17.81
N GLY A 29 14.39 12.69 -17.73
CA GLY A 29 14.03 11.30 -17.44
C GLY A 29 13.58 11.10 -15.99
N ALA A 30 14.20 11.79 -15.04
CA ALA A 30 13.79 11.75 -13.64
C ALA A 30 12.38 12.35 -13.44
N ILE A 31 12.09 13.48 -14.10
CA ILE A 31 10.74 14.08 -14.09
C ILE A 31 9.72 13.11 -14.68
N LEU A 32 10.01 12.51 -15.83
CA LEU A 32 9.12 11.53 -16.47
C LEU A 32 8.85 10.33 -15.55
N PHE A 33 9.88 9.81 -14.89
CA PHE A 33 9.78 8.71 -13.93
C PHE A 33 8.80 9.04 -12.79
N PHE A 34 8.97 10.18 -12.11
CA PHE A 34 8.08 10.57 -11.00
C PHE A 34 6.66 10.89 -11.45
N VAL A 35 6.48 11.45 -12.65
CA VAL A 35 5.15 11.69 -13.22
C VAL A 35 4.43 10.36 -13.48
N LEU A 36 5.11 9.39 -14.11
CA LEU A 36 4.54 8.05 -14.36
C LEU A 36 4.25 7.31 -13.04
N PHE A 37 5.18 7.37 -12.09
CA PHE A 37 5.00 6.78 -10.77
C PHE A 37 3.82 7.41 -10.01
N GLY A 38 3.72 8.74 -10.01
CA GLY A 38 2.61 9.47 -9.41
C GLY A 38 1.27 9.13 -10.05
N LEU A 39 1.22 9.00 -11.37
CA LEU A 39 0.01 8.59 -12.10
C LEU A 39 -0.42 7.18 -11.67
N MET A 40 0.51 6.23 -11.59
CA MET A 40 0.24 4.88 -11.08
C MET A 40 -0.30 4.93 -9.65
N CYS A 41 0.34 5.69 -8.75
CA CYS A 41 -0.13 5.87 -7.38
C CYS A 41 -1.56 6.44 -7.33
N CYS A 42 -1.86 7.45 -8.15
CA CYS A 42 -3.22 8.00 -8.24
C CYS A 42 -4.25 6.96 -8.69
N ILE A 43 -3.91 6.08 -9.65
CA ILE A 43 -4.78 4.99 -10.08
C ILE A 43 -5.04 4.01 -8.93
N PHE A 44 -3.99 3.60 -8.20
CA PHE A 44 -4.13 2.70 -7.05
C PHE A 44 -4.99 3.28 -5.93
N VAL A 45 -4.73 4.54 -5.56
CA VAL A 45 -5.51 5.21 -4.50
C VAL A 45 -6.96 5.39 -4.92
N ARG A 46 -7.23 5.78 -6.17
CA ARG A 46 -8.59 5.86 -6.70
C ARG A 46 -9.30 4.52 -6.63
N SER A 47 -8.66 3.48 -7.16
CA SER A 47 -9.19 2.11 -7.13
C SER A 47 -9.54 1.67 -5.70
N ARG A 48 -8.67 1.95 -4.73
CA ARG A 48 -8.92 1.55 -3.35
C ARG A 48 -10.04 2.35 -2.70
N ARG A 49 -10.13 3.66 -2.96
CA ARG A 49 -11.25 4.50 -2.49
C ARG A 49 -12.57 3.96 -3.01
N THR A 50 -12.65 3.63 -4.30
CA THR A 50 -13.86 3.04 -4.90
C THR A 50 -14.21 1.70 -4.25
N SER A 51 -13.22 0.84 -4.00
CA SER A 51 -13.44 -0.46 -3.33
C SER A 51 -13.87 -0.31 -1.85
N LEU A 52 -13.38 0.69 -1.13
CA LEU A 52 -13.84 0.97 0.23
C LEU A 52 -15.24 1.58 0.23
N LEU A 53 -15.53 2.44 -0.74
CA LEU A 53 -16.85 3.05 -0.94
C LEU A 53 -17.89 1.97 -1.24
N SER A 54 -17.58 1.01 -2.12
CA SER A 54 -18.49 -0.08 -2.45
C SER A 54 -18.79 -0.97 -1.25
N LEU A 55 -17.80 -1.26 -0.40
CA LEU A 55 -17.99 -1.99 0.85
C LEU A 55 -18.85 -1.24 1.87
N LEU A 56 -18.67 0.09 1.97
CA LEU A 56 -19.39 0.91 2.94
C LEU A 56 -20.85 1.16 2.54
N TYR A 57 -21.11 1.35 1.23
CA TYR A 57 -22.42 1.72 0.70
C TYR A 57 -23.14 0.57 -0.02
N GLY A 58 -22.55 -0.63 -0.07
CA GLY A 58 -23.10 -1.79 -0.76
C GLY A 58 -23.26 -1.62 -2.27
N LYS A 59 -22.62 -0.60 -2.87
CA LYS A 59 -22.76 -0.26 -4.28
C LYS A 59 -21.68 -0.98 -5.08
N GLN A 60 -22.07 -1.97 -5.87
CA GLN A 60 -21.15 -2.74 -6.70
C GLN A 60 -20.73 -1.90 -7.91
N GLU A 61 -19.52 -1.34 -7.89
CA GLU A 61 -18.98 -0.55 -9.02
C GLU A 61 -18.02 -1.38 -9.88
N ASP A 62 -18.28 -1.38 -11.19
CA ASP A 62 -17.58 -2.06 -12.29
C ASP A 62 -16.08 -1.70 -12.45
N GLU A 63 -15.58 -0.72 -11.71
CA GLU A 63 -14.24 -0.18 -11.93
C GLU A 63 -13.13 -1.10 -11.39
N GLN A 64 -13.46 -1.97 -10.43
CA GLN A 64 -12.55 -3.01 -9.92
C GLN A 64 -12.25 -4.09 -10.99
N ASP A 65 -13.15 -4.19 -11.96
CA ASP A 65 -13.19 -5.24 -12.97
C ASP A 65 -12.15 -4.99 -14.07
N TRP A 66 -11.90 -3.74 -14.48
CA TRP A 66 -10.88 -3.43 -15.50
C TRP A 66 -9.44 -3.56 -14.95
N LEU A 67 -9.16 -3.04 -13.74
CA LEU A 67 -7.85 -3.16 -13.11
C LEU A 67 -7.55 -4.62 -12.78
N GLY A 68 -8.49 -5.34 -12.17
CA GLY A 68 -8.36 -6.76 -11.88
C GLY A 68 -8.11 -7.59 -13.14
N ARG A 69 -8.83 -7.32 -14.24
CA ARG A 69 -8.59 -7.94 -15.55
C ARG A 69 -7.20 -7.60 -16.11
N LEU A 70 -6.72 -6.37 -15.94
CA LEU A 70 -5.41 -5.94 -16.43
C LEU A 70 -4.29 -6.62 -15.64
N PHE A 71 -4.38 -6.67 -14.31
CA PHE A 71 -3.45 -7.43 -13.48
C PHE A 71 -3.44 -8.90 -13.84
N HIS A 72 -4.61 -9.52 -14.00
CA HIS A 72 -4.70 -10.92 -14.38
C HIS A 72 -4.06 -11.17 -15.76
N ARG A 73 -4.29 -10.27 -16.73
CA ARG A 73 -3.70 -10.36 -18.08
C ARG A 73 -2.19 -10.16 -18.06
N VAL A 74 -1.68 -9.20 -17.28
CA VAL A 74 -0.24 -8.95 -17.10
C VAL A 74 0.42 -10.13 -16.38
N ALA A 75 -0.18 -10.65 -15.31
CA ALA A 75 0.31 -11.82 -14.61
C ALA A 75 0.36 -13.04 -15.53
N ALA A 76 -0.71 -13.31 -16.28
CA ALA A 76 -0.74 -14.39 -17.26
C ALA A 76 0.32 -14.20 -18.36
N PHE A 77 0.56 -12.96 -18.79
CA PHE A 77 1.60 -12.63 -19.76
C PHE A 77 3.00 -12.88 -19.18
N ILE A 78 3.27 -12.48 -17.94
CA ILE A 78 4.54 -12.74 -17.24
C ILE A 78 4.75 -14.25 -17.06
N PHE A 79 3.73 -15.00 -16.65
CA PHE A 79 3.84 -16.46 -16.51
C PHE A 79 4.10 -17.15 -17.85
N LYS A 80 3.47 -16.68 -18.94
CA LYS A 80 3.58 -17.30 -20.26
C LYS A 80 4.86 -16.91 -21.02
N TYR A 81 5.29 -15.65 -20.89
CA TYR A 81 6.38 -15.09 -21.69
C TYR A 81 7.60 -14.67 -20.88
N GLY A 82 7.55 -14.71 -19.54
CA GLY A 82 8.65 -14.30 -18.68
C GLY A 82 9.94 -15.05 -18.97
N PHE A 83 9.88 -16.37 -19.15
CA PHE A 83 11.05 -17.17 -19.52
C PHE A 83 11.54 -16.87 -20.95
N GLY A 84 10.62 -16.66 -21.90
CA GLY A 84 10.97 -16.31 -23.28
C GLY A 84 11.70 -14.98 -23.39
N ILE A 85 11.28 -13.97 -22.61
CA ILE A 85 11.94 -12.66 -22.54
C ILE A 85 13.37 -12.82 -21.99
N ILE A 86 13.55 -13.63 -20.95
CA ILE A 86 14.88 -13.90 -20.36
C ILE A 86 15.81 -14.58 -21.37
N VAL A 87 15.33 -15.58 -22.10
CA VAL A 87 16.12 -16.30 -23.11
C VAL A 87 16.52 -15.40 -24.28
N VAL A 88 15.59 -14.57 -24.78
CA VAL A 88 15.87 -13.61 -25.86
C VAL A 88 16.92 -12.57 -25.41
N LEU A 89 16.80 -12.05 -24.19
CA LEU A 89 17.79 -11.12 -23.61
C LEU A 89 19.17 -11.77 -23.45
N LEU A 90 19.24 -13.05 -23.08
CA LEU A 90 20.50 -13.79 -22.99
C LEU A 90 21.18 -13.96 -24.36
N ILE A 91 20.42 -14.31 -25.40
CA ILE A 91 20.95 -14.42 -26.77
C ILE A 91 21.42 -13.04 -27.27
N PHE A 92 20.67 -11.98 -27.00
CA PHE A 92 21.04 -10.62 -27.39
C PHE A 92 22.31 -10.13 -26.67
N ARG A 93 22.46 -10.48 -25.38
CA ARG A 93 23.68 -10.23 -24.59
C ARG A 93 24.91 -10.95 -25.16
N LEU A 94 24.72 -12.13 -25.74
CA LEU A 94 25.81 -12.88 -26.38
C LEU A 94 26.36 -12.14 -27.62
N ILE A 95 25.48 -11.49 -28.39
CA ILE A 95 25.84 -10.82 -29.65
C ILE A 95 26.43 -9.43 -29.40
N PHE A 96 25.93 -8.70 -28.39
CA PHE A 96 26.38 -7.33 -28.08
C PHE A 96 26.72 -7.12 -26.59
N PRO A 97 27.75 -7.81 -26.06
CA PRO A 97 28.00 -7.86 -24.62
C PRO A 97 28.29 -6.48 -23.99
N HIS A 98 28.97 -5.58 -24.71
CA HIS A 98 29.39 -4.28 -24.18
C HIS A 98 28.25 -3.24 -24.16
N ALA A 99 27.44 -3.17 -25.22
CA ALA A 99 26.30 -2.26 -25.31
C ALA A 99 25.12 -2.73 -24.44
N VAL A 100 24.90 -4.05 -24.36
CA VAL A 100 23.80 -4.64 -23.59
C VAL A 100 24.12 -4.66 -22.10
N GLY A 101 25.38 -4.88 -21.69
CA GLY A 101 25.77 -4.89 -20.27
C GLY A 101 25.50 -3.57 -19.56
N LEU A 102 25.95 -2.44 -20.13
CA LEU A 102 25.81 -1.12 -19.51
C LEU A 102 24.34 -0.62 -19.51
N MET A 103 23.58 -0.94 -20.56
CA MET A 103 22.15 -0.64 -20.63
C MET A 103 21.33 -1.50 -19.66
N LEU A 104 21.58 -2.82 -19.59
CA LEU A 104 20.86 -3.71 -18.68
C LEU A 104 21.17 -3.44 -17.21
N ASP A 105 22.39 -3.05 -16.85
CA ASP A 105 22.72 -2.74 -15.46
C ASP A 105 21.97 -1.50 -14.98
N THR A 106 21.93 -0.42 -15.77
CA THR A 106 21.25 0.80 -15.34
C THR A 106 19.73 0.73 -15.50
N LEU A 107 19.23 0.21 -16.64
CA LEU A 107 17.78 0.02 -16.83
C LEU A 107 17.22 -1.05 -15.90
N GLY A 108 18.02 -2.06 -15.56
CA GLY A 108 17.66 -3.10 -14.60
C GLY A 108 17.49 -2.53 -13.20
N VAL A 109 18.43 -1.69 -12.74
CA VAL A 109 18.30 -0.99 -11.45
C VAL A 109 17.10 -0.06 -11.44
N LEU A 110 16.86 0.69 -12.52
CA LEU A 110 15.67 1.55 -12.66
C LEU A 110 14.37 0.75 -12.59
N LEU A 111 14.29 -0.39 -13.28
CA LEU A 111 13.12 -1.27 -13.26
C LEU A 111 12.87 -1.87 -11.88
N ILE A 112 13.92 -2.39 -11.24
CA ILE A 112 13.82 -2.96 -9.88
C ILE A 112 13.36 -1.88 -8.90
N TRP A 113 13.92 -0.67 -9.00
CA TRP A 113 13.51 0.46 -8.18
C TRP A 113 12.03 0.79 -8.39
N PHE A 114 11.59 0.97 -9.64
CA PHE A 114 10.21 1.25 -9.98
C PHE A 114 9.23 0.18 -9.48
N VAL A 115 9.56 -1.10 -9.69
CA VAL A 115 8.74 -2.23 -9.22
C VAL A 115 8.73 -2.30 -7.69
N GLY A 116 9.86 -2.03 -7.04
CA GLY A 116 9.98 -1.98 -5.59
C GLY A 116 9.07 -0.92 -4.98
N ASP A 117 9.08 0.30 -5.51
CA ASP A 117 8.19 1.37 -5.06
C ASP A 117 6.72 1.03 -5.33
N LEU A 118 6.41 0.40 -6.47
CA LEU A 118 5.05 -0.03 -6.79
C LEU A 118 4.53 -1.08 -5.78
N LEU A 119 5.37 -2.07 -5.45
CA LEU A 119 5.06 -3.09 -4.45
C LEU A 119 4.89 -2.48 -3.06
N PHE A 120 5.70 -1.49 -2.73
CA PHE A 120 5.56 -0.76 -1.47
C PHE A 120 4.23 -0.01 -1.41
N VAL A 121 3.86 0.73 -2.47
CA VAL A 121 2.57 1.42 -2.56
C VAL A 121 1.41 0.45 -2.47
N LEU A 122 1.51 -0.72 -3.11
CA LEU A 122 0.51 -1.78 -2.97
C LEU A 122 0.38 -2.25 -1.52
N LEU A 123 1.49 -2.58 -0.86
CA LEU A 123 1.50 -3.02 0.53
C LEU A 123 0.91 -1.94 1.47
N GLU A 124 1.31 -0.69 1.28
CA GLU A 124 0.81 0.45 2.06
C GLU A 124 -0.70 0.61 1.86
N SER A 125 -1.16 0.62 0.61
CA SER A 125 -2.55 0.90 0.25
C SER A 125 -3.52 -0.22 0.61
N PHE A 126 -3.08 -1.48 0.52
CA PHE A 126 -3.95 -2.65 0.73
C PHE A 126 -3.85 -3.25 2.13
N LEU A 127 -2.71 -3.13 2.81
CA LEU A 127 -2.51 -3.74 4.13
C LEU A 127 -2.40 -2.69 5.22
N ILE A 128 -1.43 -1.79 5.12
CA ILE A 128 -1.14 -0.84 6.21
C ILE A 128 -2.29 0.15 6.38
N PHE A 129 -2.77 0.74 5.29
CA PHE A 129 -3.82 1.75 5.34
C PHE A 129 -5.15 1.20 5.91
N PRO A 130 -5.70 0.06 5.45
CA PRO A 130 -6.92 -0.49 6.03
C PRO A 130 -6.74 -0.91 7.49
N PHE A 131 -5.59 -1.49 7.84
CA PHE A 131 -5.27 -1.86 9.21
C PHE A 131 -5.24 -0.64 10.14
N MET A 132 -4.58 0.44 9.72
CA MET A 132 -4.52 1.70 10.44
C MET A 132 -5.90 2.35 10.56
N LEU A 133 -6.73 2.28 9.51
CA LEU A 133 -8.10 2.78 9.54
C LEU A 133 -8.93 2.03 10.58
N GLN A 134 -8.88 0.71 10.60
CA GLN A 134 -9.58 -0.11 11.59
C GLN A 134 -9.13 0.23 13.03
N GLY A 135 -7.82 0.37 13.24
CA GLY A 135 -7.27 0.78 14.54
C GLY A 135 -7.74 2.17 14.96
N TYR A 136 -7.77 3.13 14.03
CA TYR A 136 -8.27 4.48 14.27
C TYR A 136 -9.75 4.48 14.68
N TYR A 137 -10.60 3.73 13.99
CA TYR A 137 -12.02 3.65 14.33
C TYR A 137 -12.26 2.99 15.70
N LYS A 138 -11.53 1.91 16.02
CA LYS A 138 -11.58 1.29 17.35
C LYS A 138 -11.13 2.24 18.47
N TRP A 139 -10.12 3.07 18.20
CA TRP A 139 -9.63 4.05 19.17
C TRP A 139 -10.58 5.24 19.35
N LYS A 140 -11.22 5.69 18.26
CA LYS A 140 -12.15 6.85 18.28
C LYS A 140 -13.54 6.51 18.83
N TYR A 141 -14.04 5.31 18.55
CA TYR A 141 -15.38 4.84 18.96
C TYR A 141 -15.32 3.54 19.77
N PRO A 142 -14.61 3.50 20.91
CA PRO A 142 -14.36 2.25 21.64
C PRO A 142 -15.62 1.67 22.29
N GLU A 143 -16.57 2.50 22.72
CA GLU A 143 -17.82 2.02 23.34
C GLU A 143 -18.76 1.37 22.32
N GLU A 144 -18.95 2.00 21.16
CA GLU A 144 -19.78 1.43 20.07
C GLU A 144 -19.22 0.07 19.62
N TYR A 145 -17.90 -0.04 19.48
CA TYR A 145 -17.24 -1.31 19.15
C TYR A 145 -17.35 -2.35 20.27
N ARG A 146 -17.25 -1.93 21.53
CA ARG A 146 -17.42 -2.82 22.68
C ARG A 146 -18.84 -3.42 22.69
N GLU A 147 -19.85 -2.57 22.47
CA GLU A 147 -21.25 -2.98 22.41
C GLU A 147 -21.52 -3.89 21.22
N TRP A 148 -20.96 -3.56 20.05
CA TRP A 148 -21.03 -4.41 18.87
C TRP A 148 -20.34 -5.78 19.08
N GLU A 149 -19.20 -5.83 19.78
CA GLU A 149 -18.54 -7.09 20.17
C GLU A 149 -19.24 -7.78 21.36
N GLY A 150 -20.30 -7.19 21.95
CA GLY A 150 -21.04 -7.75 23.08
C GLY A 150 -20.24 -7.86 24.37
N LYS A 151 -19.13 -7.13 24.49
CA LYS A 151 -18.20 -7.25 25.63
C LYS A 151 -18.61 -6.34 26.78
N SER A 152 -18.43 -6.83 28.00
CA SER A 152 -18.60 -5.98 29.18
C SER A 152 -17.50 -4.91 29.25
N ILE A 153 -17.79 -3.78 29.91
CA ILE A 153 -16.80 -2.69 30.12
C ILE A 153 -15.54 -3.24 30.82
N GLU A 154 -15.73 -4.19 31.73
CA GLU A 154 -14.65 -4.80 32.49
C GLU A 154 -13.78 -5.72 31.64
N GLU A 155 -14.36 -6.50 30.73
CA GLU A 155 -13.61 -7.32 29.78
C GLU A 155 -12.88 -6.49 28.72
N TRP A 156 -13.46 -5.35 28.30
CA TRP A 156 -12.88 -4.50 27.28
C TRP A 156 -11.68 -3.68 27.78
N TYR A 157 -11.83 -3.01 28.92
CA TYR A 157 -10.80 -2.11 29.45
C TYR A 157 -9.96 -2.73 30.58
N GLY A 158 -10.49 -3.74 31.28
CA GLY A 158 -9.86 -4.35 32.44
C GLY A 158 -10.07 -3.58 33.75
N LYS A 159 -10.11 -4.34 34.85
CA LYS A 159 -10.30 -3.84 36.23
C LYS A 159 -9.35 -2.69 36.61
N ARG A 160 -8.08 -2.76 36.18
CA ARG A 160 -7.06 -1.75 36.53
C ARG A 160 -7.31 -0.40 35.85
N TYR A 161 -7.83 -0.41 34.61
CA TYR A 161 -8.12 0.81 33.87
C TYR A 161 -9.37 1.48 34.44
N LEU A 162 -10.41 0.69 34.74
CA LEU A 162 -11.66 1.22 35.32
C LEU A 162 -11.49 1.81 36.71
N LYS A 163 -10.54 1.32 37.51
CA LYS A 163 -10.19 1.94 38.79
C LYS A 163 -9.64 3.36 38.63
N LYS A 164 -8.98 3.65 37.50
CA LYS A 164 -8.45 4.99 37.18
C LYS A 164 -9.48 5.88 36.48
N HIS A 165 -10.46 5.27 35.83
CA HIS A 165 -11.50 5.93 35.02
C HIS A 165 -12.92 5.55 35.47
N PRO A 166 -13.32 5.93 36.69
CA PRO A 166 -14.66 5.61 37.23
C PRO A 166 -15.81 6.28 36.44
N GLU A 167 -15.54 7.35 35.70
CA GLU A 167 -16.50 8.04 34.83
C GLU A 167 -17.13 7.12 33.77
N LEU A 168 -16.41 6.10 33.30
CA LEU A 168 -16.90 5.12 32.33
C LEU A 168 -17.98 4.21 32.94
N LEU A 169 -17.90 3.95 34.25
CA LEU A 169 -18.92 3.18 34.97
C LEU A 169 -20.18 4.02 35.20
N GLN A 170 -20.02 5.31 35.49
CA GLN A 170 -21.17 6.23 35.65
C GLN A 170 -21.92 6.43 34.33
N LYS A 171 -21.18 6.55 33.21
CA LYS A 171 -21.78 6.69 31.87
C LYS A 171 -22.59 5.46 31.47
N LYS A 172 -22.17 4.26 31.86
CA LYS A 172 -22.95 3.02 31.70
C LYS A 172 -24.29 3.11 32.44
N ILE A 173 -24.27 3.54 33.70
CA ILE A 173 -25.46 3.61 34.55
C ILE A 173 -26.45 4.66 34.01
N GLY A 174 -25.96 5.80 33.52
CA GLY A 174 -26.80 6.83 32.90
C GLY A 174 -27.47 6.38 31.59
N ASN A 175 -26.79 5.58 30.75
CA ASN A 175 -27.38 5.04 29.52
C ASN A 175 -28.42 3.94 29.79
N GLN A 176 -28.31 3.18 30.88
CA GLN A 176 -29.29 2.13 31.24
C GLN A 176 -30.59 2.67 31.86
N SER A 177 -30.67 3.98 32.17
CA SER A 177 -31.85 4.59 32.81
C SER A 177 -32.93 5.05 31.83
N TYR A 178 -32.71 4.90 30.52
CA TYR A 178 -33.63 5.35 29.46
C TYR A 178 -34.26 4.20 28.66
N ASP A 179 -34.08 2.95 29.10
CA ASP A 179 -34.76 1.75 28.56
C ASP A 179 -35.86 1.28 29.52
#